data_AF-A0A927LL38-F1
#
_entry.id   AF-A0A927LL38-F1
#
_cell.length_a   1.000
_cell.length_b   1.000
_cell.length_c   1.000
_cell.angle_alpha   90.00
_cell.angle_beta   90.00
_cell.angle_gamma   90.00
#
_symmetry.space_group_name_H-M   'P 1'
#
loop_
_entity.id
_entity.type
_entity.pdbx_description
1 polymer ?
#
loop_
_entity_poly.entity_id
_entity_poly.type
_entity_poly.pdbx_seq_one_letter_code
_entity_poly.pdbx_strand_id
1 'polypeptide(L)'
;MANKKTSDKKSTSAFDSIKNFIGNVTDNVIEGTAVVTEKLKDSSAKAYVASSEIVEEANQRIHLYTDKISLQKEEKNITERQQEIIMSFGEKSLEHYVKTDTLHKPFLTGNEIALLVEEYKGNVKNIISIEKKLKKLNN
;
A
#
# COMPACT_ATOMS: atom_id res chain seq x y z
N MET A 1 -48.79 -37.37 17.07
CA MET A 1 -49.12 -35.95 17.29
C MET A 1 -47.85 -35.20 17.67
N ALA A 2 -47.71 -33.99 17.14
CA ALA A 2 -46.50 -33.15 17.14
C ALA A 2 -46.19 -32.46 18.47
N ASN A 3 -44.91 -32.14 18.71
CA ASN A 3 -44.34 -30.81 19.06
C ASN A 3 -42.83 -31.00 19.32
N LYS A 4 -41.85 -30.58 18.51
CA LYS A 4 -41.38 -29.27 18.03
C LYS A 4 -41.18 -28.18 19.10
N LYS A 5 -39.94 -27.67 19.11
CA LYS A 5 -39.36 -26.42 19.66
C LYS A 5 -38.43 -26.67 20.85
N THR A 6 -37.18 -26.22 20.89
CA THR A 6 -36.41 -25.31 20.03
C THR A 6 -34.93 -25.53 20.36
N SER A 7 -34.12 -25.97 19.40
CA SER A 7 -32.66 -25.83 19.55
C SER A 7 -32.31 -24.40 19.20
N ASP A 8 -31.95 -23.60 20.20
CA ASP A 8 -31.20 -22.36 20.02
C ASP A 8 -29.82 -22.71 19.45
N LYS A 9 -29.76 -22.96 18.15
CA LYS A 9 -28.49 -23.14 17.45
C LYS A 9 -27.98 -21.75 17.10
N LYS A 10 -27.31 -21.15 18.09
CA LYS A 10 -26.38 -20.01 18.00
C LYS A 10 -25.89 -19.77 16.57
N SER A 11 -26.39 -18.70 15.95
CA SER A 11 -25.88 -18.06 14.73
C SER A 11 -24.50 -17.40 14.96
N THR A 12 -23.59 -18.10 15.62
CA THR A 12 -22.41 -17.51 16.28
C THR A 12 -21.09 -17.96 15.64
N SER A 13 -21.11 -18.74 14.56
CA SER A 13 -19.88 -19.34 14.02
C SER A 13 -19.22 -18.56 12.88
N ALA A 14 -19.97 -17.81 12.05
CA ALA A 14 -19.36 -17.09 10.91
C ALA A 14 -18.91 -15.67 11.31
N PHE A 15 -19.76 -14.95 12.06
CA PHE A 15 -19.46 -13.61 12.52
C PHE A 15 -18.29 -13.56 13.52
N ASP A 16 -18.18 -14.55 14.41
CA ASP A 16 -17.08 -14.59 15.37
C ASP A 16 -15.75 -14.95 14.72
N SER A 17 -15.75 -15.80 13.68
CA SER A 17 -14.55 -16.05 12.86
C SER A 17 -14.11 -14.81 12.10
N ILE A 18 -15.05 -14.04 11.53
CA ILE A 18 -14.76 -12.77 10.87
C ILE A 18 -14.23 -11.74 11.89
N LYS A 19 -14.84 -11.65 13.07
CA LYS A 19 -14.42 -10.72 14.14
C LYS A 19 -13.03 -11.09 14.70
N ASN A 20 -12.73 -12.38 14.83
CA ASN A 20 -11.42 -12.86 15.26
C ASN A 20 -10.35 -12.70 14.16
N PHE A 21 -10.72 -12.81 12.88
CA PHE A 21 -9.83 -12.47 11.77
C PHE A 21 -9.51 -10.96 11.77
N ILE A 22 -10.53 -10.11 11.92
CA ILE A 22 -10.41 -8.64 12.02
C ILE A 22 -9.54 -8.22 13.21
N GLY A 23 -9.66 -8.91 14.36
CA GLY A 23 -8.90 -8.59 15.57
C GLY A 23 -7.38 -8.82 15.46
N ASN A 24 -6.92 -9.53 14.44
CA ASN A 24 -5.51 -9.85 14.21
C ASN A 24 -4.85 -9.01 13.11
N VAL A 25 -5.55 -8.07 12.48
CA VAL A 25 -5.00 -7.35 11.33
C VAL A 25 -4.52 -5.96 11.68
N THR A 26 -3.29 -5.68 11.25
CA THR A 26 -2.54 -4.43 11.44
C THR A 26 -3.32 -3.22 10.89
N ASP A 27 -3.06 -2.02 11.42
CA ASP A 27 -3.85 -0.79 11.19
C ASP A 27 -4.26 -0.53 9.73
N ASN A 28 -3.43 -0.87 8.74
CA ASN A 28 -3.72 -0.69 7.31
C ASN A 28 -4.88 -1.56 6.78
N VAL A 29 -5.16 -2.70 7.40
CA VAL A 29 -6.26 -3.61 7.00
C VAL A 29 -7.56 -3.26 7.74
N ILE A 30 -7.48 -2.55 8.87
CA ILE A 30 -8.65 -2.09 9.62
C ILE A 30 -9.50 -1.13 8.76
N GLU A 31 -8.86 -0.22 8.02
CA GLU A 31 -9.58 0.68 7.10
C GLU A 31 -10.24 -0.07 5.93
N GLY A 32 -9.54 -1.04 5.33
CA GLY A 32 -10.09 -1.84 4.23
C GLY A 32 -11.21 -2.78 4.67
N THR A 33 -11.14 -3.32 5.89
CA THR A 33 -12.14 -4.25 6.45
C THR A 33 -13.41 -3.53 6.91
N ALA A 34 -13.33 -2.26 7.36
CA ALA A 34 -14.50 -1.47 7.72
C ALA A 34 -15.47 -1.30 6.54
N VAL A 35 -14.96 -0.97 5.35
CA VAL A 35 -15.74 -0.78 4.11
C VAL A 35 -16.44 -2.07 3.67
N VAL A 36 -15.81 -3.23 3.89
CA VAL A 36 -16.37 -4.53 3.50
C VAL A 36 -17.45 -4.99 4.49
N THR A 37 -17.28 -4.70 5.78
CA THR A 37 -18.22 -5.09 6.83
C THR A 37 -19.59 -4.42 6.67
N GLU A 38 -19.61 -3.20 6.13
CA GLU A 38 -20.86 -2.47 5.88
C GLU A 38 -21.70 -3.11 4.77
N LYS A 39 -21.06 -3.59 3.69
CA LYS A 39 -21.74 -4.27 2.58
C LYS A 39 -22.26 -5.67 2.93
N LEU A 40 -21.63 -6.35 3.88
CA LEU A 40 -22.01 -7.70 4.32
C LEU A 40 -23.27 -7.72 5.19
N LYS A 41 -23.59 -6.62 5.88
CA LYS A 41 -24.80 -6.53 6.72
C LYS A 41 -26.10 -6.52 5.93
N ASP A 42 -26.07 -6.15 4.65
CA ASP A 42 -27.26 -5.96 3.81
C ASP A 42 -27.79 -7.24 3.13
N SER A 43 -27.08 -8.39 3.18
CA SER A 43 -27.44 -9.57 2.38
C SER A 43 -27.45 -10.88 3.19
N SER A 44 -28.51 -11.13 3.96
CA SER A 44 -28.55 -12.18 5.00
C SER A 44 -29.33 -13.48 4.69
N ALA A 45 -29.60 -13.86 3.43
CA ALA A 45 -30.37 -15.09 3.15
C ALA A 45 -29.76 -16.12 2.16
N LYS A 46 -28.60 -15.85 1.54
CA LYS A 46 -27.89 -16.78 0.61
C LYS A 46 -26.52 -17.27 1.13
N ALA A 47 -26.29 -17.14 2.44
CA ALA A 47 -24.99 -16.83 3.05
C ALA A 47 -24.05 -18.00 3.41
N TYR A 48 -24.13 -19.20 2.81
CA TYR A 48 -23.19 -20.30 3.14
C TYR A 48 -22.29 -20.75 1.96
N VAL A 49 -22.79 -20.68 0.72
CA VAL A 49 -21.98 -20.89 -0.49
C VAL A 49 -21.53 -19.54 -1.06
N ALA A 50 -22.43 -18.55 -1.02
CA ALA A 50 -22.04 -17.17 -1.28
C ALA A 50 -21.03 -16.67 -0.24
N SER A 51 -21.01 -17.19 0.99
CA SER A 51 -20.02 -16.74 1.98
C SER A 51 -18.59 -17.15 1.66
N SER A 52 -18.33 -18.31 1.06
CA SER A 52 -16.95 -18.66 0.69
C SER A 52 -16.47 -17.81 -0.47
N GLU A 53 -17.29 -17.64 -1.51
CA GLU A 53 -16.97 -16.79 -2.66
C GLU A 53 -16.89 -15.31 -2.25
N ILE A 54 -17.80 -14.82 -1.41
CA ILE A 54 -17.77 -13.44 -0.88
C ILE A 54 -16.59 -13.24 0.07
N VAL A 55 -16.23 -14.23 0.90
CA VAL A 55 -15.04 -14.14 1.77
C VAL A 55 -13.77 -14.16 0.93
N GLU A 56 -13.71 -14.96 -0.14
CA GLU A 56 -12.57 -15.02 -1.04
C GLU A 56 -12.45 -13.74 -1.87
N GLU A 57 -13.54 -13.21 -2.42
CA GLU A 57 -13.61 -11.90 -3.07
C GLU A 57 -13.26 -10.76 -2.10
N ALA A 58 -13.75 -10.80 -0.87
CA ALA A 58 -13.41 -9.82 0.17
C ALA A 58 -11.93 -9.88 0.51
N ASN A 59 -11.37 -11.09 0.66
CA ASN A 59 -9.96 -11.29 0.96
C ASN A 59 -9.08 -10.80 -0.20
N GLN A 60 -9.45 -11.10 -1.45
CA GLN A 60 -8.79 -10.56 -2.63
C GLN A 60 -8.84 -9.03 -2.67
N ARG A 61 -10.00 -8.41 -2.39
CA ARG A 61 -10.11 -6.94 -2.32
C ARG A 61 -9.26 -6.34 -1.19
N ILE A 62 -9.20 -6.99 -0.04
CA ILE A 62 -8.34 -6.58 1.08
C ILE A 62 -6.87 -6.67 0.69
N HIS A 63 -6.45 -7.74 0.01
CA HIS A 63 -5.09 -7.88 -0.51
C HIS A 63 -4.76 -6.80 -1.53
N LEU A 64 -5.63 -6.55 -2.52
CA LEU A 64 -5.45 -5.49 -3.52
C LEU A 64 -5.35 -4.11 -2.88
N TYR A 65 -6.17 -3.83 -1.87
CA TYR A 65 -6.11 -2.57 -1.11
C TYR A 65 -4.79 -2.44 -0.33
N THR A 66 -4.38 -3.51 0.35
CA THR A 66 -3.12 -3.53 1.12
C THR A 66 -1.91 -3.33 0.21
N ASP A 67 -1.90 -3.98 -0.96
CA ASP A 67 -0.85 -3.82 -1.97
C ASP A 67 -0.82 -2.38 -2.50
N LYS A 68 -1.99 -1.78 -2.75
CA LYS A 68 -2.10 -0.39 -3.19
C LYS A 68 -1.53 0.58 -2.15
N ILE A 69 -1.91 0.45 -0.88
CA ILE A 69 -1.40 1.30 0.21
C ILE A 69 0.12 1.13 0.38
N SER A 70 0.61 -0.11 0.29
CA SER A 70 2.04 -0.41 0.39
C SER A 70 2.84 0.26 -0.72
N LEU A 71 2.35 0.18 -1.96
CA LEU A 71 2.96 0.84 -3.12
C LEU A 71 2.90 2.37 -3.02
N GLN A 72 1.79 2.95 -2.56
CA GLN A 72 1.68 4.40 -2.34
C GLN A 72 2.64 4.91 -1.25
N LYS A 73 2.84 4.12 -0.19
CA LYS A 73 3.82 4.44 0.85
C LYS A 73 5.26 4.38 0.30
N GLU A 74 5.57 3.37 -0.52
CA GLU A 74 6.86 3.25 -1.19
C GLU A 74 7.12 4.44 -2.13
N GLU A 75 6.13 4.80 -2.96
CA GLU A 75 6.18 5.97 -3.85
C GLU A 75 6.44 7.27 -3.08
N LYS A 76 5.72 7.47 -1.97
CA LYS A 76 5.91 8.63 -1.10
C LYS A 76 7.34 8.71 -0.56
N ASN A 77 7.85 7.60 0.00
CA ASN A 77 9.21 7.56 0.56
C ASN A 77 10.27 7.85 -0.51
N ILE A 78 10.13 7.29 -1.71
CA ILE A 78 11.06 7.56 -2.81
C ILE A 78 10.96 9.03 -3.25
N THR A 79 9.77 9.61 -3.28
CA THR A 79 9.55 11.02 -3.63
C THR A 79 10.20 11.97 -2.63
N GLU A 80 10.03 11.71 -1.33
CA GLU A 80 10.71 12.45 -0.26
C GLU A 80 12.23 12.34 -0.42
N ARG A 81 12.74 11.13 -0.68
CA ARG A 81 14.17 10.92 -0.93
C ARG A 81 14.67 11.67 -2.17
N GLN A 82 13.87 11.77 -3.24
CA GLN A 82 14.24 12.56 -4.42
C GLN A 82 14.40 14.04 -4.10
N GLN A 83 13.55 14.59 -3.23
CA GLN A 83 13.67 15.97 -2.78
C GLN A 83 14.97 16.19 -2.00
N GLU A 84 15.32 15.27 -1.09
CA GLU A 84 16.58 15.31 -0.36
C GLU A 84 17.81 15.26 -1.29
N ILE A 85 17.78 14.41 -2.32
CA ILE A 85 18.87 14.30 -3.30
C ILE A 85 19.01 15.60 -4.09
N ILE A 86 17.89 16.20 -4.54
CA ILE A 86 17.90 17.48 -5.27
C ILE A 86 18.51 18.58 -4.40
N MET A 87 18.09 18.67 -3.13
CA MET A 87 18.64 19.65 -2.18
C MET A 87 20.14 19.42 -1.96
N SER A 88 20.55 18.18 -1.70
CA SER A 88 21.95 17.81 -1.47
C SER A 88 22.83 18.13 -2.69
N PHE A 89 22.36 17.83 -3.90
CA PHE A 89 23.06 18.15 -5.14
C PHE A 89 23.17 19.67 -5.33
N GLY A 90 22.09 20.41 -5.07
CA GLY A 90 22.04 21.87 -5.18
C GLY A 90 23.00 22.56 -4.20
N GLU A 91 22.98 22.15 -2.94
CA GLU A 91 23.88 22.66 -1.89
C GLU A 91 25.34 22.44 -2.25
N LYS A 92 25.71 21.20 -2.61
CA LYS A 92 27.09 20.87 -3.00
C LYS A 92 27.54 21.63 -4.24
N SER A 93 26.66 21.76 -5.23
CA SER A 93 26.96 22.49 -6.45
C SER A 93 27.15 23.99 -6.18
N LEU A 94 26.28 24.59 -5.38
CA LEU A 94 26.39 26.00 -4.99
C LEU A 94 27.67 26.25 -4.20
N GLU A 95 27.96 25.42 -3.20
CA GLU A 95 29.17 25.52 -2.39
C GLU A 95 30.43 25.45 -3.26
N HIS A 96 30.48 24.50 -4.20
CA HIS A 96 31.59 24.35 -5.12
C HIS A 96 31.72 25.55 -6.08
N TYR A 97 30.60 26.04 -6.61
CA TYR A 97 30.57 27.20 -7.49
C TYR A 97 31.06 28.46 -6.77
N VAL A 98 30.59 28.72 -5.55
CA VAL A 98 31.05 29.88 -4.74
C VAL A 98 32.56 29.85 -4.48
N LYS A 99 33.16 28.65 -4.38
CA LYS A 99 34.61 28.50 -4.13
C LYS A 99 35.47 28.61 -5.39
N THR A 100 34.91 28.26 -6.55
CA THR A 100 35.72 28.03 -7.77
C THR A 100 35.25 28.83 -8.98
N ASP A 101 34.13 29.55 -8.87
CA ASP A 101 33.41 30.23 -9.95
C ASP A 101 33.07 29.34 -11.15
N THR A 102 33.04 28.01 -10.98
CA THR A 102 32.71 27.07 -12.07
C THR A 102 32.20 25.71 -11.58
N LEU A 103 31.28 25.11 -12.34
CA LEU A 103 30.86 23.70 -12.20
C LEU A 103 31.52 22.84 -13.29
N HIS A 104 32.83 22.61 -13.14
CA HIS A 104 33.60 21.88 -14.13
C HIS A 104 33.35 20.37 -14.07
N LYS A 105 33.59 19.69 -15.19
CA LYS A 105 33.31 18.26 -15.35
C LYS A 105 33.89 17.37 -14.24
N PRO A 106 35.17 17.52 -13.82
CA PRO A 106 35.72 16.75 -12.69
C PRO A 106 34.87 16.78 -11.40
N PHE A 107 34.29 17.93 -11.04
CA PHE A 107 33.38 18.03 -9.91
C PHE A 107 32.08 17.26 -10.16
N LEU A 108 31.45 17.49 -11.32
CA LEU A 108 30.18 16.84 -11.68
C LEU A 108 30.30 15.32 -11.83
N THR A 109 31.49 14.81 -12.15
CA THR A 109 31.80 13.38 -12.21
C THR A 109 32.48 12.86 -10.95
N GLY A 110 32.65 13.71 -9.94
CA GLY A 110 33.21 13.33 -8.64
C GLY A 110 32.29 12.34 -7.93
N ASN A 111 32.88 11.45 -7.13
CA ASN A 111 32.17 10.32 -6.52
C ASN A 111 30.88 10.74 -5.79
N GLU A 112 30.94 11.81 -4.99
CA GLU A 112 29.78 12.30 -4.24
C GLU A 112 28.61 12.73 -5.15
N ILE A 113 28.90 13.50 -6.20
CA ILE A 113 27.88 13.97 -7.14
C ILE A 113 27.37 12.81 -8.00
N ALA A 114 28.27 11.94 -8.45
CA ALA A 114 27.91 10.76 -9.24
C ALA A 114 26.96 9.83 -8.48
N LEU A 115 27.21 9.58 -7.18
CA LEU A 115 26.33 8.76 -6.35
C LEU A 115 24.92 9.36 -6.22
N LEU A 116 24.82 10.67 -5.98
CA LEU A 116 23.52 11.37 -5.93
C LEU A 116 22.76 11.25 -7.27
N VAL A 117 23.46 11.42 -8.39
CA VAL A 117 22.85 11.33 -9.73
C VAL A 117 22.41 9.90 -10.06
N GLU A 118 23.20 8.88 -9.72
CA GLU A 118 22.82 7.50 -9.97
C GLU A 118 21.67 7.04 -9.06
N GLU A 119 21.66 7.46 -7.79
CA GLU A 119 20.52 7.23 -6.90
C GLU A 119 19.25 7.90 -7.46
N TYR A 120 19.34 9.16 -7.89
CA TYR A 120 18.22 9.88 -8.50
C TYR A 120 17.64 9.13 -9.70
N LYS A 121 18.50 8.66 -10.61
CA LYS A 121 18.07 7.88 -11.80
C LYS A 121 17.43 6.55 -11.41
N GLY A 122 17.96 5.87 -10.39
CA GLY A 122 17.39 4.64 -9.84
C GLY A 122 15.97 4.89 -9.30
N ASN A 123 15.81 5.94 -8.50
CA ASN A 123 14.54 6.34 -7.92
C ASN A 123 13.48 6.68 -8.98
N VAL A 124 13.85 7.40 -10.05
CA VAL A 124 12.93 7.66 -11.19
C VAL A 124 12.42 6.35 -11.82
N LYS A 125 13.30 5.36 -12.03
CA LYS A 125 12.90 4.06 -12.58
C LYS A 125 11.96 3.30 -11.63
N ASN A 126 12.20 3.39 -10.33
CA ASN A 126 11.37 2.76 -9.31
C ASN A 126 9.96 3.39 -9.26
N ILE A 127 9.86 4.72 -9.30
CA ILE A 127 8.57 5.43 -9.36
C ILE A 127 7.76 4.95 -10.59
N ILE A 128 8.36 4.93 -11.78
CA ILE A 128 7.70 4.46 -13.00
C ILE A 128 7.22 3.00 -12.86
N SER A 129 7.99 2.15 -12.17
CA SER A 129 7.60 0.76 -11.89
C SER A 129 6.41 0.69 -10.95
N ILE A 130 6.40 1.49 -9.88
CA ILE A 130 5.30 1.58 -8.92
C ILE A 130 4.03 2.10 -9.58
N GLU A 131 4.09 3.17 -10.38
CA GLU A 131 2.96 3.71 -11.13
C GLU A 131 2.32 2.65 -12.05
N LYS A 132 3.15 1.85 -12.73
CA LYS A 132 2.68 0.72 -13.56
C LYS A 132 1.98 -0.34 -12.73
N LYS A 133 2.48 -0.68 -11.53
CA LYS A 133 1.83 -1.63 -10.61
C LYS A 133 0.50 -1.09 -10.10
N LEU A 134 0.46 0.17 -9.67
CA LEU A 134 -0.76 0.86 -9.22
C LEU A 134 -1.83 0.89 -10.33
N LYS A 135 -1.43 1.15 -11.58
CA LYS A 135 -2.35 1.12 -12.72
C LYS A 135 -2.94 -0.28 -12.96
N LYS A 136 -2.16 -1.35 -12.75
CA LYS A 136 -2.65 -2.74 -12.84
C LYS A 136 -3.60 -3.11 -11.71
N LEU A 137 -3.45 -2.53 -10.52
CA LEU A 137 -4.34 -2.77 -9.38
C LEU A 137 -5.68 -2.02 -9.49
N ASN A 138 -5.75 -0.98 -10.34
CA ASN A 138 -6.97 -0.19 -10.57
C ASN A 138 -7.76 -0.63 -11.81
N ASN A 139 -7.25 -1.57 -12.61
CA ASN A 139 -7.89 -2.15 -13.80
C ASN A 139 -8.37 -3.56 -13.51
#